data_AF-A0A9P6XGP2-F1
#
_entry.id   AF-A0A9P6XGP2-F1
#
_cell.length_a   1.000
_cell.length_b   1.000
_cell.length_c   1.000
_cell.angle_alpha   90.00
_cell.angle_beta   90.00
_cell.angle_gamma   90.00
#
_symmetry.space_group_name_H-M   'P 1'
#
loop_
_entity.id
_entity.type
_entity.pdbx_description
1 polymer ?
#
loop_
_entity_poly.entity_id
_entity_poly.type
_entity_poly.pdbx_seq_one_letter_code
_entity_poly.pdbx_strand_id
1 'polypeptide(L)'
;MSYIYKNVIPFQVLQRDPNTNTATLSIDNERIILPVGGPYTVGKCSNIYVGDVWVMAGQSNMRGHGFLCNPFDNQSLVISPVNSICLYASNEKWREAAEPTHNLFTSPRAVHHTLPDPTVANPDICKFRGASLGLAFAKEYQRLNNGIPVGLVACAHGGTSLEDWQRPEEINKNTAQNTLYGAMIDKIHAIGNHVAGILWYQGESDAVNLEASKTYYERFRHWLDLLRADTRADMPVAFVQIGAHRIDRPEGIEAWKNVQEHQRKLFGYKSITAGVASLDCSLDDRVHLSASGLIKVGKRLAHAAIEAVKKTAEFTTPICEAAACEQIELIPSVLSVYSIKLSFSHMENLEWICNEQIEGFELNNCENNVVIVNAKVEGKRVRLYLSHKPTTSDTLYLSYGMNQQKATLVTTGGSALPAFKRFPILL
;
A
#
# COMPACT_ATOMS: atom_id res chain seq x y z
N MET A 1 -4.00 -20.92 -19.11
CA MET A 1 -3.31 -22.15 -18.63
C MET A 1 -4.24 -22.79 -17.62
N SER A 2 -4.59 -24.08 -17.73
CA SER A 2 -5.44 -24.72 -16.73
C SER A 2 -4.60 -25.11 -15.51
N TYR A 3 -4.82 -24.42 -14.38
CA TYR A 3 -4.11 -24.66 -13.12
C TYR A 3 -4.77 -25.81 -12.36
N ILE A 4 -3.98 -26.82 -11.98
CA ILE A 4 -4.50 -28.06 -11.37
C ILE A 4 -3.91 -28.24 -9.97
N TYR A 5 -4.76 -28.10 -8.96
CA TYR A 5 -4.43 -28.40 -7.57
C TYR A 5 -4.43 -29.92 -7.34
N LYS A 6 -3.36 -30.45 -6.74
CA LYS A 6 -3.23 -31.90 -6.45
C LYS A 6 -3.75 -32.30 -5.08
N ASN A 7 -3.90 -31.32 -4.19
CA ASN A 7 -4.43 -31.50 -2.84
C ASN A 7 -5.11 -30.20 -2.40
N VAL A 8 -5.87 -30.32 -1.31
CA VAL A 8 -6.46 -29.19 -0.61
C VAL A 8 -6.33 -29.39 0.89
N ILE A 9 -6.34 -28.29 1.63
CA ILE A 9 -6.41 -28.29 3.09
C ILE A 9 -7.53 -27.36 3.58
N PRO A 10 -8.12 -27.60 4.77
CA PRO A 10 -9.24 -26.80 5.25
C PRO A 10 -8.95 -25.29 5.24
N PHE A 11 -9.96 -24.47 4.97
CA PHE A 11 -9.87 -23.00 4.84
C PHE A 11 -9.00 -22.50 3.67
N GLN A 12 -8.52 -23.37 2.78
CA GLN A 12 -7.75 -22.95 1.62
C GLN A 12 -8.62 -22.20 0.61
N VAL A 13 -8.11 -21.06 0.14
CA VAL A 13 -8.63 -20.37 -1.04
C VAL A 13 -7.79 -20.77 -2.23
N LEU A 14 -8.43 -21.38 -3.22
CA LEU A 14 -7.83 -21.73 -4.50
C LEU A 14 -7.94 -20.51 -5.41
N GLN A 15 -6.83 -20.10 -6.02
CA GLN A 15 -6.82 -19.02 -6.99
C GLN A 15 -7.65 -19.43 -8.21
N ARG A 16 -8.72 -18.70 -8.49
CA ARG A 16 -9.56 -18.91 -9.67
C ARG A 16 -8.78 -18.60 -10.95
N ASP A 17 -9.09 -19.30 -12.02
CA ASP A 17 -8.77 -18.86 -13.37
C ASP A 17 -9.64 -17.63 -13.71
N PRO A 18 -9.04 -16.48 -14.07
CA PRO A 18 -9.79 -15.26 -14.34
C PRO A 18 -10.71 -15.36 -15.56
N ASN A 19 -10.47 -16.30 -16.48
CA ASN A 19 -11.28 -16.46 -17.70
C ASN A 19 -12.50 -17.34 -17.47
N THR A 20 -12.38 -18.37 -16.63
CA THR A 20 -13.46 -19.34 -16.40
C THR A 20 -14.16 -19.15 -15.06
N ASN A 21 -13.60 -18.37 -14.13
CA ASN A 21 -14.07 -18.24 -12.75
C ASN A 21 -14.18 -19.59 -12.02
N THR A 22 -13.22 -20.48 -12.26
CA THR A 22 -13.16 -21.81 -11.63
C THR A 22 -11.75 -22.12 -11.13
N ALA A 23 -11.62 -23.05 -10.19
CA ALA A 23 -10.37 -23.77 -9.92
C ALA A 23 -10.53 -25.24 -10.33
N THR A 24 -9.47 -25.82 -10.91
CA THR A 24 -9.44 -27.26 -11.23
C THR A 24 -8.59 -27.99 -10.21
N LEU A 25 -9.08 -29.14 -9.75
CA LEU A 25 -8.35 -30.08 -8.90
C LEU A 25 -8.20 -31.42 -9.62
N SER A 26 -7.13 -32.13 -9.28
CA SER A 26 -6.87 -33.51 -9.67
C SER A 26 -6.54 -34.31 -8.41
N ILE A 27 -7.54 -34.98 -7.85
CA ILE A 27 -7.43 -35.76 -6.61
C ILE A 27 -7.78 -37.21 -6.95
N ASP A 28 -6.93 -38.16 -6.61
CA ASP A 28 -7.13 -39.60 -6.88
C ASP A 28 -7.46 -39.93 -8.35
N ASN A 29 -6.81 -39.21 -9.28
CA ASN A 29 -7.03 -39.24 -10.74
C ASN A 29 -8.42 -38.75 -11.21
N GLU A 30 -9.24 -38.21 -10.31
CA GLU A 30 -10.48 -37.53 -10.66
C GLU A 30 -10.26 -36.04 -10.83
N ARG A 31 -10.84 -35.49 -11.90
CA ARG A 31 -10.82 -34.06 -12.18
C ARG A 31 -12.06 -33.40 -11.60
N ILE A 32 -11.87 -32.53 -10.62
CA ILE A 32 -12.94 -31.74 -9.98
C ILE A 32 -12.81 -30.29 -10.44
N ILE A 33 -13.90 -29.68 -10.87
CA ILE A 33 -13.93 -28.25 -11.23
C ILE A 33 -14.86 -27.55 -10.26
N LEU A 34 -14.33 -26.60 -9.50
CA LEU A 34 -15.09 -25.82 -8.53
C LEU A 34 -15.29 -24.41 -9.08
N PRO A 35 -16.54 -23.91 -9.18
CA PRO A 35 -16.78 -22.51 -9.53
C PRO A 35 -16.36 -21.57 -8.40
N VAL A 36 -16.19 -20.28 -8.71
CA VAL A 36 -15.93 -19.23 -7.73
C VAL A 36 -16.99 -19.25 -6.61
N GLY A 37 -16.56 -19.12 -5.37
CA GLY A 37 -17.43 -19.23 -4.19
C GLY A 37 -16.99 -20.33 -3.22
N GLY A 38 -17.97 -20.94 -2.57
CA GLY A 38 -17.79 -21.86 -1.45
C GLY A 38 -18.68 -21.45 -0.25
N PRO A 39 -18.55 -22.10 0.90
CA PRO A 39 -17.58 -23.15 1.19
C PRO A 39 -17.90 -24.47 0.47
N TYR A 40 -16.88 -25.10 -0.11
CA TYR A 40 -16.92 -26.46 -0.65
C TYR A 40 -16.38 -27.47 0.36
N THR A 41 -16.79 -28.72 0.19
CA THR A 41 -16.17 -29.88 0.84
C THR A 41 -15.57 -30.78 -0.23
N VAL A 42 -14.28 -31.10 -0.09
CA VAL A 42 -13.52 -31.94 -1.02
C VAL A 42 -12.81 -33.02 -0.20
N GLY A 43 -13.23 -34.27 -0.38
CA GLY A 43 -12.79 -35.37 0.48
C GLY A 43 -13.10 -35.09 1.96
N LYS A 44 -12.06 -35.05 2.79
CA LYS A 44 -12.17 -34.74 4.24
C LYS A 44 -11.98 -33.25 4.57
N CYS A 45 -11.71 -32.41 3.58
CA CYS A 45 -11.44 -30.99 3.79
C CYS A 45 -12.71 -30.17 3.54
N SER A 46 -13.14 -29.43 4.56
CA SER A 46 -14.24 -28.47 4.48
C SER A 46 -13.72 -27.03 4.45
N ASN A 47 -14.62 -26.08 4.18
CA ASN A 47 -14.30 -24.66 4.07
C ASN A 47 -13.27 -24.39 2.97
N ILE A 48 -13.36 -25.10 1.85
CA ILE A 48 -12.56 -24.81 0.67
C ILE A 48 -13.26 -23.71 -0.13
N TYR A 49 -12.51 -22.73 -0.61
CA TYR A 49 -13.06 -21.64 -1.41
C TYR A 49 -12.32 -21.54 -2.73
N VAL A 50 -13.00 -21.00 -3.75
CA VAL A 50 -12.41 -20.58 -5.01
C VAL A 50 -12.56 -19.08 -5.11
N GLY A 51 -11.46 -18.35 -5.24
CA GLY A 51 -11.44 -16.89 -5.13
C GLY A 51 -10.11 -16.29 -5.59
N ASP A 52 -9.80 -15.11 -5.08
CA ASP A 52 -8.56 -14.40 -5.40
C ASP A 52 -7.62 -14.38 -4.19
N VAL A 53 -6.36 -14.75 -4.41
CA VAL A 53 -5.33 -14.88 -3.38
C VAL A 53 -4.33 -13.73 -3.48
N TRP A 54 -4.10 -13.01 -2.39
CA TRP A 54 -3.24 -11.84 -2.33
C TRP A 54 -2.11 -12.02 -1.31
N VAL A 55 -0.88 -11.76 -1.73
CA VAL A 55 0.30 -11.83 -0.86
C VAL A 55 0.52 -10.49 -0.17
N MET A 56 0.70 -10.50 1.15
CA MET A 56 1.00 -9.31 1.96
C MET A 56 2.49 -9.27 2.28
N ALA A 57 3.25 -8.46 1.54
CA ALA A 57 4.70 -8.33 1.67
C ALA A 57 5.14 -6.89 1.97
N GLY A 58 6.35 -6.75 2.51
CA GLY A 58 6.91 -5.48 2.98
C GLY A 58 7.23 -5.51 4.47
N GLN A 59 7.00 -4.41 5.17
CA GLN A 59 7.46 -4.23 6.56
C GLN A 59 6.35 -4.08 7.60
N SER A 60 6.62 -3.40 8.71
CA SER A 60 5.77 -3.32 9.90
C SER A 60 4.34 -2.81 9.63
N ASN A 61 4.15 -1.83 8.75
CA ASN A 61 2.81 -1.34 8.39
C ASN A 61 2.00 -2.35 7.54
N MET A 62 2.64 -3.21 6.73
CA MET A 62 1.97 -4.36 6.08
C MET A 62 1.69 -5.49 7.08
N ARG A 63 2.69 -5.84 7.90
CA ARG A 63 2.62 -6.88 8.94
C ARG A 63 1.45 -6.63 9.90
N GLY A 64 1.22 -5.35 10.21
CA GLY A 64 0.26 -4.88 11.20
C GLY A 64 0.97 -4.50 12.48
N HIS A 65 0.99 -3.20 12.80
CA HIS A 65 1.54 -2.66 14.03
C HIS A 65 0.51 -1.77 14.77
N GLY A 66 -0.68 -1.58 14.22
CA GLY A 66 -1.73 -0.82 14.88
C GLY A 66 -2.18 -1.48 16.18
N PHE A 67 -2.68 -0.69 17.11
CA PHE A 67 -3.34 -1.19 18.31
C PHE A 67 -4.59 -2.01 17.94
N LEU A 68 -4.76 -3.19 18.57
CA LEU A 68 -5.95 -4.04 18.41
C LEU A 68 -7.17 -3.48 19.15
N CYS A 69 -6.92 -2.87 20.30
CA CYS A 69 -7.91 -2.19 21.13
C CYS A 69 -7.38 -0.83 21.57
N ASN A 70 -8.27 0.10 21.88
CA ASN A 70 -7.89 1.37 22.47
C ASN A 70 -7.24 1.10 23.84
N PRO A 71 -6.01 1.56 24.08
CA PRO A 71 -5.27 1.22 25.30
C PRO A 71 -5.89 1.82 26.58
N PHE A 72 -6.82 2.76 26.47
CA PHE A 72 -7.42 3.44 27.62
C PHE A 72 -8.77 2.88 28.06
N ASP A 73 -9.60 2.41 27.12
CA ASP A 73 -10.96 1.91 27.41
C ASP A 73 -11.19 0.47 26.93
N ASN A 74 -10.17 -0.16 26.34
CA ASN A 74 -10.17 -1.53 25.83
C ASN A 74 -11.22 -1.81 24.74
N GLN A 75 -11.76 -0.78 24.08
CA GLN A 75 -12.66 -0.96 22.94
C GLN A 75 -11.90 -1.51 21.74
N SER A 76 -12.47 -2.51 21.05
CA SER A 76 -11.88 -3.07 19.83
C SER A 76 -11.75 -2.01 18.74
N LEU A 77 -10.56 -1.91 18.15
CA LEU A 77 -10.26 -1.03 17.00
C LEU A 77 -10.23 -1.80 15.67
N VAL A 78 -10.25 -3.13 15.73
CA VAL A 78 -10.21 -4.00 14.56
C VAL A 78 -11.60 -4.29 14.04
N ILE A 79 -11.68 -4.57 12.73
CA ILE A 79 -12.92 -4.98 12.10
C ILE A 79 -13.21 -6.45 12.37
N SER A 80 -14.48 -6.80 12.50
CA SER A 80 -14.91 -8.19 12.66
C SER A 80 -14.54 -9.03 11.43
N PRO A 81 -14.21 -10.32 11.61
CA PRO A 81 -14.04 -11.27 10.52
C PRO A 81 -15.27 -11.29 9.60
N VAL A 82 -15.07 -11.63 8.33
CA VAL A 82 -16.13 -11.75 7.33
C VAL A 82 -16.03 -13.13 6.69
N ASN A 83 -17.18 -13.73 6.41
CA ASN A 83 -17.28 -15.03 5.75
C ASN A 83 -16.47 -15.07 4.44
N SER A 84 -15.86 -16.22 4.15
CA SER A 84 -15.10 -16.47 2.92
C SER A 84 -13.83 -15.63 2.74
N ILE A 85 -13.31 -15.06 3.83
CA ILE A 85 -11.95 -14.50 3.87
C ILE A 85 -11.07 -15.45 4.70
N CYS A 86 -10.00 -15.96 4.10
CA CYS A 86 -9.07 -16.86 4.78
C CYS A 86 -7.65 -16.33 4.71
N LEU A 87 -6.83 -16.76 5.65
CA LEU A 87 -5.46 -16.34 5.83
C LEU A 87 -4.55 -17.57 5.87
N TYR A 88 -3.58 -17.60 4.96
CA TYR A 88 -2.38 -18.42 5.08
C TYR A 88 -1.43 -17.70 6.04
N ALA A 89 -1.50 -18.11 7.31
CA ALA A 89 -0.87 -17.41 8.42
C ALA A 89 0.64 -17.64 8.49
N SER A 90 1.32 -16.93 9.39
CA SER A 90 2.78 -17.04 9.57
C SER A 90 3.27 -18.47 9.84
N ASN A 91 2.46 -19.31 10.49
CA ASN A 91 2.75 -20.73 10.73
C ASN A 91 2.48 -21.65 9.53
N GLU A 92 2.18 -21.09 8.36
CA GLU A 92 1.96 -21.80 7.10
C GLU A 92 0.76 -22.74 7.12
N LYS A 93 -0.30 -22.29 7.81
CA LYS A 93 -1.60 -22.96 7.83
C LYS A 93 -2.69 -21.99 7.42
N TRP A 94 -3.62 -22.49 6.62
CA TRP A 94 -4.87 -21.78 6.34
C TRP A 94 -5.75 -21.76 7.58
N ARG A 95 -6.38 -20.61 7.81
CA ARG A 95 -7.40 -20.40 8.84
C ARG A 95 -8.37 -19.31 8.39
N GLU A 96 -9.49 -19.17 9.08
CA GLU A 96 -10.30 -17.97 8.95
C GLU A 96 -9.45 -16.72 9.28
N ALA A 97 -9.63 -15.67 8.47
CA ALA A 97 -8.84 -14.47 8.61
C ALA A 97 -9.28 -13.68 9.87
N ALA A 98 -8.31 -13.42 10.74
CA ALA A 98 -8.50 -12.61 11.94
C ALA A 98 -7.16 -11.97 12.34
N GLU A 99 -7.23 -10.83 13.02
CA GLU A 99 -6.04 -10.15 13.55
C GLU A 99 -5.45 -10.88 14.77
N PRO A 100 -4.13 -10.78 14.99
CA PRO A 100 -3.13 -10.26 14.05
C PRO A 100 -2.97 -11.16 12.81
N THR A 101 -2.86 -10.54 11.63
CA THR A 101 -2.60 -11.30 10.39
C THR A 101 -1.20 -11.94 10.36
N HIS A 102 -0.23 -11.37 11.08
CA HIS A 102 1.14 -11.86 11.15
C HIS A 102 1.55 -12.17 12.59
N ASN A 103 1.85 -13.44 12.87
CA ASN A 103 2.39 -13.92 14.14
C ASN A 103 3.75 -14.56 13.87
N LEU A 104 4.77 -13.72 13.62
CA LEU A 104 6.06 -14.15 13.11
C LEU A 104 6.79 -15.15 14.02
N PHE A 105 6.56 -15.09 15.34
CA PHE A 105 7.08 -16.06 16.31
C PHE A 105 6.62 -17.50 16.06
N THR A 106 5.53 -17.71 15.31
CA THR A 106 5.02 -19.04 14.92
C THR A 106 5.56 -19.53 13.58
N SER A 107 6.33 -18.70 12.88
CA SER A 107 6.84 -19.02 11.55
C SER A 107 7.83 -20.18 11.60
N PRO A 108 7.77 -21.14 10.66
CA PRO A 108 8.83 -22.15 10.51
C PRO A 108 10.09 -21.59 9.83
N ARG A 109 10.03 -20.40 9.22
CA ARG A 109 11.12 -19.80 8.43
C ARG A 109 12.16 -19.14 9.31
N ALA A 110 13.41 -19.58 9.19
CA ALA A 110 14.53 -19.08 9.98
C ALA A 110 14.72 -17.55 9.86
N VAL A 111 14.53 -16.97 8.68
CA VAL A 111 14.68 -15.51 8.44
C VAL A 111 13.84 -14.65 9.38
N HIS A 112 12.66 -15.13 9.79
CA HIS A 112 11.79 -14.38 10.69
C HIS A 112 12.23 -14.46 12.16
N HIS A 113 13.18 -15.32 12.49
CA HIS A 113 13.79 -15.45 13.83
C HIS A 113 15.22 -14.89 13.89
N THR A 114 15.87 -14.71 12.75
CA THR A 114 17.20 -14.09 12.66
C THR A 114 17.12 -12.58 12.50
N LEU A 115 16.12 -12.08 11.76
CA LEU A 115 15.87 -10.65 11.66
C LEU A 115 15.18 -10.11 12.93
N PRO A 116 15.52 -8.89 13.39
CA PRO A 116 14.92 -8.33 14.59
C PRO A 116 13.43 -8.00 14.39
N ASP A 117 12.56 -8.61 15.20
CA ASP A 117 11.18 -8.20 15.35
C ASP A 117 10.75 -8.31 16.82
N PRO A 118 10.19 -7.25 17.42
CA PRO A 118 9.83 -7.25 18.84
C PRO A 118 8.77 -8.30 19.18
N THR A 119 7.90 -8.67 18.23
CA THR A 119 6.86 -9.69 18.44
C THR A 119 7.40 -11.11 18.39
N VAL A 120 8.59 -11.32 17.84
CA VAL A 120 9.31 -12.60 17.92
C VAL A 120 10.01 -12.73 19.26
N ALA A 121 10.67 -11.65 19.72
CA ALA A 121 11.33 -11.61 21.01
C ALA A 121 10.33 -11.67 22.18
N ASN A 122 9.16 -11.03 22.05
CA ASN A 122 8.09 -11.04 23.04
C ASN A 122 6.70 -11.16 22.38
N PRO A 123 6.18 -12.39 22.21
CA PRO A 123 4.88 -12.64 21.61
C PRO A 123 3.69 -11.99 22.33
N ASP A 124 3.81 -11.62 23.62
CA ASP A 124 2.74 -10.94 24.36
C ASP A 124 2.39 -9.57 23.79
N ILE A 125 3.30 -8.95 23.03
CA ILE A 125 3.03 -7.70 22.31
C ILE A 125 1.85 -7.87 21.35
N CYS A 126 1.67 -9.06 20.75
CA CYS A 126 0.56 -9.37 19.85
C CYS A 126 -0.82 -9.38 20.53
N LYS A 127 -0.89 -9.28 21.88
CA LYS A 127 -2.16 -9.09 22.62
C LYS A 127 -2.72 -7.68 22.46
N PHE A 128 -1.86 -6.69 22.20
CA PHE A 128 -2.22 -5.27 22.12
C PHE A 128 -1.94 -4.66 20.74
N ARG A 129 -0.95 -5.20 20.01
CA ARG A 129 -0.52 -4.74 18.69
C ARG A 129 -0.79 -5.82 17.65
N GLY A 130 -0.96 -5.41 16.41
CA GLY A 130 -1.11 -6.35 15.29
C GLY A 130 -2.28 -6.07 14.38
N ALA A 131 -3.05 -5.00 14.61
CA ALA A 131 -4.04 -4.55 13.64
C ALA A 131 -3.33 -4.27 12.31
N SER A 132 -3.88 -4.79 11.22
CA SER A 132 -3.27 -4.75 9.90
C SER A 132 -4.22 -4.12 8.88
N LEU A 133 -3.70 -3.88 7.67
CA LEU A 133 -4.52 -3.44 6.54
C LEU A 133 -5.25 -4.61 5.85
N GLY A 134 -4.88 -5.85 6.16
CA GLY A 134 -5.26 -7.05 5.39
C GLY A 134 -6.75 -7.35 5.41
N LEU A 135 -7.39 -7.32 6.59
CA LEU A 135 -8.83 -7.57 6.68
C LEU A 135 -9.65 -6.48 5.97
N ALA A 136 -9.26 -5.21 6.13
CA ALA A 136 -9.94 -4.09 5.49
C ALA A 136 -9.80 -4.14 3.97
N PHE A 137 -8.60 -4.51 3.49
CA PHE A 137 -8.35 -4.82 2.09
C PHE A 137 -9.29 -5.92 1.60
N ALA A 138 -9.28 -7.09 2.24
CA ALA A 138 -10.04 -8.23 1.76
C ALA A 138 -11.54 -7.94 1.74
N LYS A 139 -12.08 -7.31 2.80
CA LYS A 139 -13.50 -6.94 2.87
C LYS A 139 -13.92 -5.97 1.77
N GLU A 140 -13.10 -4.94 1.51
CA GLU A 140 -13.39 -3.98 0.44
C GLU A 140 -13.21 -4.63 -0.94
N TYR A 141 -12.21 -5.48 -1.12
CA TYR A 141 -11.99 -6.22 -2.36
C TYR A 141 -13.17 -7.14 -2.69
N GLN A 142 -13.69 -7.87 -1.69
CA GLN A 142 -14.93 -8.64 -1.84
C GLN A 142 -16.10 -7.75 -2.27
N ARG A 143 -16.28 -6.59 -1.63
CA ARG A 143 -17.35 -5.65 -1.96
C ARG A 143 -17.25 -5.14 -3.40
N LEU A 144 -16.04 -4.84 -3.86
CA LEU A 144 -15.76 -4.36 -5.21
C LEU A 144 -15.87 -5.45 -6.28
N ASN A 145 -15.72 -6.71 -5.90
CA ASN A 145 -15.64 -7.84 -6.81
C ASN A 145 -16.73 -8.90 -6.53
N ASN A 146 -17.97 -8.45 -6.33
CA ASN A 146 -19.16 -9.30 -6.23
C ASN A 146 -19.10 -10.43 -5.17
N GLY A 147 -18.45 -10.17 -4.04
CA GLY A 147 -18.40 -11.08 -2.90
C GLY A 147 -17.52 -12.32 -3.09
N ILE A 148 -16.62 -12.33 -4.08
CA ILE A 148 -15.73 -13.48 -4.29
C ILE A 148 -14.90 -13.78 -3.02
N PRO A 149 -14.61 -15.05 -2.70
CA PRO A 149 -13.70 -15.36 -1.60
C PRO A 149 -12.31 -14.75 -1.77
N VAL A 150 -11.67 -14.40 -0.65
CA VAL A 150 -10.33 -13.80 -0.64
C VAL A 150 -9.39 -14.60 0.24
N GLY A 151 -8.24 -15.00 -0.32
CA GLY A 151 -7.12 -15.56 0.42
C GLY A 151 -6.06 -14.51 0.68
N LEU A 152 -5.57 -14.39 1.90
CA LEU A 152 -4.44 -13.54 2.26
C LEU A 152 -3.22 -14.40 2.62
N VAL A 153 -2.02 -13.98 2.22
CA VAL A 153 -0.77 -14.71 2.52
C VAL A 153 0.16 -13.81 3.32
N ALA A 154 0.45 -14.18 4.56
CA ALA A 154 1.29 -13.38 5.46
C ALA A 154 2.79 -13.57 5.17
N CYS A 155 3.44 -12.54 4.59
CA CYS A 155 4.86 -12.55 4.24
C CYS A 155 5.67 -11.38 4.83
N ALA A 156 5.03 -10.33 5.33
CA ALA A 156 5.72 -9.11 5.76
C ALA A 156 6.54 -9.29 7.06
N HIS A 157 7.62 -8.52 7.20
CA HIS A 157 8.53 -8.57 8.35
C HIS A 157 8.98 -7.16 8.79
N GLY A 158 8.80 -6.81 10.07
CA GLY A 158 9.06 -5.46 10.59
C GLY A 158 10.51 -5.00 10.43
N GLY A 159 10.73 -3.68 10.29
CA GLY A 159 12.08 -3.11 10.26
C GLY A 159 12.90 -3.35 8.98
N THR A 160 12.34 -4.03 7.97
CA THR A 160 13.08 -4.43 6.76
C THR A 160 13.15 -3.33 5.70
N SER A 161 14.34 -3.17 5.12
CA SER A 161 14.62 -2.38 3.92
C SER A 161 14.38 -3.19 2.66
N LEU A 162 14.39 -2.55 1.49
CA LEU A 162 14.31 -3.24 0.21
C LEU A 162 15.51 -4.19 -0.03
N GLU A 163 16.65 -3.93 0.60
CA GLU A 163 17.85 -4.80 0.56
C GLU A 163 17.57 -6.15 1.24
N ASP A 164 16.86 -6.15 2.37
CA ASP A 164 16.46 -7.39 3.08
C ASP A 164 15.50 -8.25 2.23
N TRP A 165 14.85 -7.63 1.24
CA TRP A 165 13.95 -8.25 0.27
C TRP A 165 14.62 -8.59 -1.06
N GLN A 166 15.95 -8.49 -1.16
CA GLN A 166 16.68 -8.82 -2.37
C GLN A 166 16.37 -10.27 -2.81
N ARG A 167 16.15 -10.45 -4.11
CA ARG A 167 16.04 -11.79 -4.69
C ARG A 167 17.40 -12.49 -4.57
N PRO A 168 17.46 -13.68 -3.97
CA PRO A 168 18.69 -14.48 -3.96
C PRO A 168 19.04 -14.95 -5.38
N GLU A 169 20.31 -15.30 -5.62
CA GLU A 169 20.74 -15.84 -6.93
C GLU A 169 19.88 -17.04 -7.35
N GLU A 170 19.62 -17.94 -6.40
CA GLU A 170 18.77 -19.12 -6.58
C GLU A 170 17.60 -19.16 -5.58
N ILE A 171 16.44 -19.60 -6.07
CA ILE A 171 15.28 -19.92 -5.23
C ILE A 171 15.31 -21.42 -4.96
N ASN A 172 15.70 -21.79 -3.74
CA ASN A 172 15.85 -23.17 -3.31
C ASN A 172 15.46 -23.30 -1.82
N LYS A 173 15.56 -24.52 -1.27
CA LYS A 173 15.17 -24.79 0.13
C LYS A 173 15.92 -23.92 1.15
N ASN A 174 17.19 -23.58 0.88
CA ASN A 174 17.98 -22.74 1.78
C ASN A 174 17.47 -21.30 1.75
N THR A 175 17.29 -20.73 0.57
CA THR A 175 16.83 -19.33 0.44
C THR A 175 15.36 -19.17 0.83
N ALA A 176 14.55 -20.22 0.66
CA ALA A 176 13.20 -20.32 1.21
C ALA A 176 13.15 -20.29 2.74
N GLN A 177 14.24 -20.59 3.44
CA GLN A 177 14.33 -20.53 4.90
C GLN A 177 14.96 -19.22 5.39
N ASN A 178 15.98 -18.74 4.67
CA ASN A 178 16.90 -17.72 5.17
C ASN A 178 16.76 -16.35 4.52
N THR A 179 15.87 -16.17 3.54
CA THR A 179 15.62 -14.86 2.89
C THR A 179 14.12 -14.55 2.85
N LEU A 180 13.76 -13.26 2.95
CA LEU A 180 12.35 -12.84 2.89
C LEU A 180 11.75 -13.11 1.51
N TYR A 181 12.50 -12.80 0.45
CA TYR A 181 12.09 -13.06 -0.93
C TYR A 181 11.89 -14.56 -1.19
N GLY A 182 12.87 -15.40 -0.84
CA GLY A 182 12.77 -16.84 -1.02
C GLY A 182 11.62 -17.45 -0.23
N ALA A 183 11.40 -17.01 1.02
CA ALA A 183 10.28 -17.46 1.84
C ALA A 183 8.92 -17.05 1.22
N MET A 184 8.81 -15.84 0.68
CA MET A 184 7.60 -15.38 -0.02
C MET A 184 7.30 -16.23 -1.26
N ILE A 185 8.30 -16.47 -2.12
CA ILE A 185 8.11 -17.30 -3.32
C ILE A 185 7.75 -18.74 -2.94
N ASP A 186 8.40 -19.32 -1.94
CA ASP A 186 8.09 -20.68 -1.47
C ASP A 186 6.67 -20.79 -0.91
N LYS A 187 6.19 -19.77 -0.19
CA LYS A 187 4.78 -19.69 0.24
C LYS A 187 3.82 -19.63 -0.94
N ILE A 188 4.14 -18.86 -1.99
CA ILE A 188 3.34 -18.84 -3.23
C ILE A 188 3.30 -20.23 -3.87
N HIS A 189 4.43 -20.94 -3.90
CA HIS A 189 4.46 -22.31 -4.40
C HIS A 189 3.60 -23.27 -3.56
N ALA A 190 3.71 -23.19 -2.23
CA ALA A 190 3.00 -24.06 -1.29
C ALA A 190 1.48 -23.95 -1.39
N ILE A 191 0.96 -22.77 -1.74
CA ILE A 191 -0.50 -22.54 -1.90
C ILE A 191 -1.00 -22.78 -3.32
N GLY A 192 -0.17 -23.29 -4.23
CA GLY A 192 -0.57 -23.69 -5.58
C GLY A 192 0.03 -22.87 -6.71
N ASN A 193 1.12 -22.13 -6.48
CA ASN A 193 1.89 -21.35 -7.48
C ASN A 193 1.18 -20.14 -8.09
N HIS A 194 -0.07 -19.87 -7.72
CA HIS A 194 -0.88 -18.86 -8.38
C HIS A 194 -1.55 -17.97 -7.34
N VAL A 195 -1.41 -16.66 -7.56
CA VAL A 195 -1.99 -15.60 -6.73
C VAL A 195 -2.52 -14.50 -7.65
N ALA A 196 -3.56 -13.80 -7.23
CA ALA A 196 -4.13 -12.67 -7.96
C ALA A 196 -3.13 -11.52 -8.06
N GLY A 197 -2.39 -11.25 -6.99
CA GLY A 197 -1.37 -10.21 -6.96
C GLY A 197 -0.62 -10.10 -5.64
N ILE A 198 0.27 -9.10 -5.57
CA ILE A 198 1.06 -8.77 -4.39
C ILE A 198 0.60 -7.41 -3.84
N LEU A 199 0.42 -7.32 -2.54
CA LEU A 199 0.30 -6.09 -1.78
C LEU A 199 1.66 -5.76 -1.17
N TRP A 200 2.15 -4.54 -1.40
CA TRP A 200 3.46 -4.10 -0.95
C TRP A 200 3.36 -2.82 -0.11
N TYR A 201 3.80 -2.87 1.15
CA TYR A 201 3.99 -1.66 1.95
C TYR A 201 5.34 -1.72 2.66
N GLN A 202 6.30 -0.99 2.08
CA GLN A 202 7.66 -0.86 2.55
C GLN A 202 8.26 0.46 2.06
N GLY A 203 9.25 0.97 2.78
CA GLY A 203 10.11 2.08 2.36
C GLY A 203 10.65 2.85 3.55
N GLU A 204 10.03 2.71 4.72
CA GLU A 204 10.38 3.48 5.92
C GLU A 204 11.80 3.17 6.41
N SER A 205 12.26 1.91 6.29
CA SER A 205 13.65 1.55 6.64
C SER A 205 14.67 2.06 5.63
N ASP A 206 14.32 2.19 4.35
CA ASP A 206 15.18 2.83 3.34
C ASP A 206 15.28 4.35 3.54
N ALA A 207 14.30 4.95 4.20
CA ALA A 207 14.29 6.35 4.60
C ALA A 207 15.12 6.66 5.86
N VAL A 208 15.89 5.68 6.38
CA VAL A 208 16.81 5.88 7.49
C VAL A 208 18.19 6.35 7.02
N ASN A 209 18.60 5.93 5.81
CA ASN A 209 19.91 6.22 5.25
C ASN A 209 19.79 7.09 3.99
N LEU A 210 20.47 8.24 3.97
CA LEU A 210 20.36 9.19 2.87
C LEU A 210 20.87 8.61 1.55
N GLU A 211 21.99 7.88 1.53
CA GLU A 211 22.54 7.30 0.30
C GLU A 211 21.65 6.18 -0.25
N ALA A 212 21.17 5.29 0.60
CA ALA A 212 20.25 4.22 0.20
C ALA A 212 18.92 4.77 -0.35
N SER A 213 18.45 5.90 0.19
CA SER A 213 17.21 6.54 -0.26
C SER A 213 17.28 7.04 -1.71
N LYS A 214 18.46 7.44 -2.20
CA LYS A 214 18.65 8.05 -3.54
C LYS A 214 18.43 7.08 -4.71
N THR A 215 18.48 5.77 -4.45
CA THR A 215 18.40 4.72 -5.47
C THR A 215 17.15 3.84 -5.33
N TYR A 216 16.20 4.25 -4.48
CA TYR A 216 15.03 3.43 -4.16
C TYR A 216 14.19 3.10 -5.41
N TYR A 217 14.01 4.06 -6.32
CA TYR A 217 13.20 3.85 -7.53
C TYR A 217 13.78 2.75 -8.44
N GLU A 218 15.08 2.80 -8.69
CA GLU A 218 15.78 1.83 -9.54
C GLU A 218 15.75 0.44 -8.89
N ARG A 219 16.07 0.35 -7.59
CA ARG A 219 16.04 -0.90 -6.85
C ARG A 219 14.64 -1.51 -6.81
N PHE A 220 13.60 -0.70 -6.56
CA PHE A 220 12.24 -1.22 -6.45
C PHE A 220 11.68 -1.65 -7.81
N ARG A 221 11.97 -0.92 -8.91
CA ARG A 221 11.63 -1.39 -10.26
C ARG A 221 12.32 -2.71 -10.60
N HIS A 222 13.60 -2.82 -10.28
CA HIS A 222 14.34 -4.06 -10.52
C HIS A 222 13.73 -5.23 -9.73
N TRP A 223 13.38 -5.01 -8.45
CA TRP A 223 12.68 -5.98 -7.63
C TRP A 223 11.33 -6.41 -8.24
N LEU A 224 10.55 -5.47 -8.77
CA LEU A 224 9.28 -5.77 -9.47
C LEU A 224 9.48 -6.61 -10.74
N ASP A 225 10.55 -6.36 -11.49
CA ASP A 225 10.87 -7.12 -12.70
C ASP A 225 11.31 -8.55 -12.34
N LEU A 226 12.11 -8.72 -11.30
CA LEU A 226 12.51 -10.01 -10.75
C LEU A 226 11.32 -10.82 -10.22
N LEU A 227 10.44 -10.18 -9.44
CA LEU A 227 9.20 -10.77 -8.96
C LEU A 227 8.36 -11.34 -10.11
N ARG A 228 8.24 -10.59 -11.21
CA ARG A 228 7.48 -11.02 -12.40
C ARG A 228 8.17 -12.16 -13.15
N ALA A 229 9.49 -12.22 -13.13
CA ALA A 229 10.23 -13.32 -13.72
C ALA A 229 10.02 -14.64 -12.95
N ASP A 230 9.98 -14.59 -11.62
CA ASP A 230 9.79 -15.78 -10.77
C ASP A 230 8.32 -16.18 -10.58
N THR A 231 7.38 -15.30 -10.92
CA THR A 231 5.95 -15.57 -10.80
C THR A 231 5.27 -15.59 -12.17
N ARG A 232 4.80 -14.45 -12.66
CA ARG A 232 4.32 -14.27 -14.03
C ARG A 232 4.57 -12.84 -14.52
N ALA A 233 4.75 -12.70 -15.83
CA ALA A 233 5.09 -11.45 -16.49
C ALA A 233 4.12 -10.29 -16.19
N ASP A 234 2.82 -10.60 -16.01
CA ASP A 234 1.79 -9.60 -15.75
C ASP A 234 1.32 -9.55 -14.29
N MET A 235 2.14 -10.01 -13.34
CA MET A 235 1.81 -9.99 -11.90
C MET A 235 1.39 -8.58 -11.44
N PRO A 236 0.12 -8.41 -11.01
CA PRO A 236 -0.37 -7.19 -10.42
C PRO A 236 0.30 -6.91 -9.08
N VAL A 237 0.71 -5.66 -8.88
CA VAL A 237 1.26 -5.19 -7.61
C VAL A 237 0.54 -3.92 -7.20
N ALA A 238 -0.07 -3.93 -6.02
CA ALA A 238 -0.61 -2.74 -5.37
C ALA A 238 0.33 -2.33 -4.24
N PHE A 239 0.88 -1.11 -4.30
CA PHE A 239 1.85 -0.61 -3.33
C PHE A 239 1.37 0.64 -2.61
N VAL A 240 1.94 0.89 -1.44
CA VAL A 240 1.68 2.10 -0.64
C VAL A 240 2.90 3.03 -0.69
N GLN A 241 2.69 4.29 -1.05
CA GLN A 241 3.67 5.34 -0.81
C GLN A 241 3.70 5.64 0.70
N ILE A 242 4.88 5.63 1.31
CA ILE A 242 5.04 5.82 2.75
C ILE A 242 4.44 7.17 3.20
N GLY A 243 3.75 7.13 4.34
CA GLY A 243 2.93 8.23 4.84
C GLY A 243 3.71 9.28 5.63
N ALA A 244 2.99 10.01 6.48
CA ALA A 244 3.57 10.99 7.40
C ALA A 244 4.43 10.30 8.47
N HIS A 245 5.35 11.06 9.06
CA HIS A 245 6.27 10.58 10.09
C HIS A 245 6.58 11.69 11.11
N ARG A 246 7.14 11.31 12.27
CA ARG A 246 7.64 12.22 13.31
C ARG A 246 9.15 12.00 13.52
N ILE A 247 9.95 12.34 12.51
CA ILE A 247 11.42 12.17 12.49
C ILE A 247 12.06 13.54 12.48
N ASP A 248 12.84 13.86 13.52
CA ASP A 248 13.37 15.21 13.73
C ASP A 248 14.78 15.43 13.14
N ARG A 249 15.47 14.35 12.76
CA ARG A 249 16.80 14.45 12.16
C ARG A 249 16.73 14.97 10.71
N PRO A 250 17.46 16.05 10.33
CA PRO A 250 17.40 16.62 8.98
C PRO A 250 17.69 15.60 7.86
N GLU A 251 18.71 14.76 8.04
CA GLU A 251 19.06 13.72 7.06
C GLU A 251 17.94 12.69 6.88
N GLY A 252 17.25 12.31 7.96
CA GLY A 252 16.14 11.37 7.89
C GLY A 252 14.89 11.97 7.25
N ILE A 253 14.64 13.27 7.47
CA ILE A 253 13.58 13.99 6.76
C ILE A 253 13.86 13.97 5.25
N GLU A 254 15.09 14.29 4.84
CA GLU A 254 15.46 14.31 3.43
C GLU A 254 15.43 12.92 2.79
N ALA A 255 15.91 11.89 3.49
CA ALA A 255 15.83 10.51 3.05
C ALA A 255 14.36 10.05 2.88
N TRP A 256 13.47 10.45 3.79
CA TRP A 256 12.04 10.16 3.68
C TRP A 256 11.41 10.81 2.45
N LYS A 257 11.69 12.10 2.23
CA LYS A 257 11.25 12.84 1.03
C LYS A 257 11.74 12.16 -0.25
N ASN A 258 12.97 11.63 -0.25
CA ASN A 258 13.49 10.87 -1.39
C ASN A 258 12.68 9.60 -1.65
N VAL A 259 12.46 8.75 -0.63
CA VAL A 259 11.69 7.51 -0.80
C VAL A 259 10.25 7.82 -1.26
N GLN A 260 9.58 8.81 -0.69
CA GLN A 260 8.25 9.23 -1.14
C GLN A 260 8.26 9.66 -2.61
N GLU A 261 9.22 10.48 -3.04
CA GLU A 261 9.35 10.91 -4.44
C GLU A 261 9.68 9.73 -5.38
N HIS A 262 10.52 8.78 -4.95
CA HIS A 262 10.81 7.57 -5.71
C HIS A 262 9.59 6.66 -5.87
N GLN A 263 8.77 6.52 -4.83
CA GLN A 263 7.49 5.82 -4.89
C GLN A 263 6.47 6.58 -5.76
N ARG A 264 6.47 7.93 -5.71
CA ARG A 264 5.62 8.77 -6.57
C ARG A 264 5.85 8.51 -8.05
N LYS A 265 7.11 8.30 -8.45
CA LYS A 265 7.47 7.98 -9.85
C LYS A 265 6.91 6.65 -10.35
N LEU A 266 6.43 5.77 -9.46
CA LEU A 266 5.83 4.49 -9.83
C LEU A 266 4.32 4.59 -10.14
N PHE A 267 3.66 5.70 -9.77
CA PHE A 267 2.27 5.92 -10.15
C PHE A 267 2.19 6.10 -11.66
N GLY A 268 1.40 5.26 -12.34
CA GLY A 268 1.31 5.24 -13.80
C GLY A 268 2.52 4.66 -14.55
N TYR A 269 3.53 4.13 -13.84
CA TYR A 269 4.74 3.58 -14.49
C TYR A 269 4.45 2.33 -15.34
N LYS A 270 3.57 1.45 -14.85
CA LYS A 270 3.05 0.29 -15.59
C LYS A 270 1.57 0.13 -15.23
N SER A 271 0.77 -0.29 -16.21
CA SER A 271 -0.68 -0.47 -16.03
C SER A 271 -1.07 -1.55 -15.01
N ILE A 272 -0.12 -2.40 -14.60
CA ILE A 272 -0.26 -3.47 -13.58
C ILE A 272 0.40 -3.14 -12.24
N THR A 273 0.90 -1.91 -12.05
CA THR A 273 1.52 -1.43 -10.80
C THR A 273 0.75 -0.23 -10.28
N ALA A 274 -0.10 -0.46 -9.28
CA ALA A 274 -1.02 0.52 -8.73
C ALA A 274 -0.52 1.07 -7.39
N GLY A 275 -0.48 2.39 -7.25
CA GLY A 275 -0.04 3.06 -6.02
C GLY A 275 -1.20 3.65 -5.23
N VAL A 276 -1.04 3.74 -3.91
CA VAL A 276 -1.92 4.52 -3.01
C VAL A 276 -1.09 5.33 -2.02
N ALA A 277 -1.63 6.43 -1.52
CA ALA A 277 -0.99 7.26 -0.50
C ALA A 277 -1.59 7.02 0.89
N SER A 278 -0.79 7.24 1.94
CA SER A 278 -1.19 7.11 3.35
C SER A 278 -0.91 8.35 4.22
N LEU A 279 -0.67 9.51 3.62
CA LEU A 279 -0.32 10.76 4.32
C LEU A 279 -1.39 11.30 5.28
N ASP A 280 -2.68 11.09 4.98
CA ASP A 280 -3.80 11.54 5.81
C ASP A 280 -4.10 10.57 6.98
N CYS A 281 -3.36 9.47 7.07
CA CYS A 281 -3.60 8.44 8.06
C CYS A 281 -2.98 8.83 9.41
N SER A 282 -3.73 8.56 10.48
CA SER A 282 -3.25 8.73 11.85
C SER A 282 -2.19 7.69 12.21
N LEU A 283 -1.25 8.07 13.06
CA LEU A 283 -0.17 7.24 13.56
C LEU A 283 -0.41 6.84 15.02
N ASP A 284 -0.02 5.63 15.40
CA ASP A 284 0.03 5.19 16.80
C ASP A 284 1.36 5.53 17.48
N ASP A 285 2.40 5.77 16.68
CA ASP A 285 3.72 6.24 17.14
C ASP A 285 4.36 7.17 16.09
N ARG A 286 5.69 7.20 16.00
CA ARG A 286 6.40 8.09 15.09
C ARG A 286 6.30 7.69 13.61
N VAL A 287 5.90 6.46 13.31
CA VAL A 287 5.98 5.89 11.95
C VAL A 287 4.88 4.88 11.62
N HIS A 288 4.33 4.20 12.61
CA HIS A 288 3.32 3.17 12.40
C HIS A 288 1.93 3.76 12.34
N LEU A 289 1.19 3.39 11.29
CA LEU A 289 -0.21 3.76 11.14
C LEU A 289 -1.04 3.14 12.27
N SER A 290 -2.01 3.91 12.75
CA SER A 290 -3.03 3.39 13.68
C SER A 290 -3.93 2.36 13.00
N ALA A 291 -4.69 1.60 13.78
CA ALA A 291 -5.71 0.71 13.23
C ALA A 291 -6.67 1.43 12.25
N SER A 292 -7.10 2.65 12.60
CA SER A 292 -7.96 3.47 11.73
C SER A 292 -7.26 3.87 10.42
N GLY A 293 -5.96 4.19 10.47
CA GLY A 293 -5.13 4.48 9.30
C GLY A 293 -4.95 3.25 8.41
N LEU A 294 -4.63 2.10 9.01
CA LEU A 294 -4.48 0.83 8.30
C LEU A 294 -5.79 0.38 7.63
N ILE A 295 -6.95 0.61 8.26
CA ILE A 295 -8.25 0.35 7.65
C ILE A 295 -8.45 1.22 6.40
N LYS A 296 -8.11 2.51 6.45
CA LYS A 296 -8.19 3.40 5.28
C LYS A 296 -7.28 2.91 4.16
N VAL A 297 -6.01 2.61 4.46
CA VAL A 297 -5.04 2.14 3.49
C VAL A 297 -5.44 0.78 2.90
N GLY A 298 -5.94 -0.14 3.71
CA GLY A 298 -6.44 -1.44 3.25
C GLY A 298 -7.56 -1.28 2.21
N LYS A 299 -8.53 -0.40 2.47
CA LYS A 299 -9.58 -0.07 1.48
C LYS A 299 -8.98 0.50 0.19
N ARG A 300 -8.07 1.48 0.28
CA ARG A 300 -7.41 2.05 -0.91
C ARG A 300 -6.66 1.00 -1.71
N LEU A 301 -5.92 0.10 -1.03
CA LEU A 301 -5.23 -1.01 -1.68
C LEU A 301 -6.19 -1.95 -2.41
N ALA A 302 -7.43 -2.13 -1.93
CA ALA A 302 -8.43 -2.94 -2.62
C ALA A 302 -8.85 -2.33 -3.96
N HIS A 303 -9.09 -1.01 -3.99
CA HIS A 303 -9.32 -0.28 -5.25
C HIS A 303 -8.11 -0.37 -6.17
N ALA A 304 -6.91 -0.15 -5.64
CA ALA A 304 -5.66 -0.24 -6.39
C ALA A 304 -5.40 -1.63 -6.98
N ALA A 305 -5.69 -2.68 -6.21
CA ALA A 305 -5.59 -4.07 -6.63
C ALA A 305 -6.54 -4.38 -7.80
N ILE A 306 -7.78 -3.87 -7.77
CA ILE A 306 -8.74 -4.04 -8.86
C ILE A 306 -8.21 -3.40 -10.15
N GLU A 307 -7.71 -2.17 -10.08
CA GLU A 307 -7.18 -1.47 -11.26
C GLU A 307 -5.88 -2.11 -11.77
N ALA A 308 -5.01 -2.59 -10.88
CA ALA A 308 -3.82 -3.35 -11.29
C ALA A 308 -4.18 -4.64 -12.03
N VAL A 309 -5.20 -5.37 -11.56
CA VAL A 309 -5.70 -6.59 -12.24
C VAL A 309 -6.33 -6.26 -13.59
N LYS A 310 -7.07 -5.15 -13.69
CA LYS A 310 -7.68 -4.67 -14.94
C LYS A 310 -6.68 -4.02 -15.92
N LYS A 311 -5.43 -3.83 -15.51
CA LYS A 311 -4.39 -3.15 -16.29
C LYS A 311 -4.75 -1.67 -16.54
N THR A 312 -5.24 -0.99 -15.49
CA THR A 312 -5.68 0.41 -15.48
C THR A 312 -5.11 1.18 -14.27
N ALA A 313 -3.93 0.78 -13.79
CA ALA A 313 -3.32 1.28 -12.56
C ALA A 313 -3.06 2.81 -12.50
N GLU A 314 -3.09 3.54 -13.61
CA GLU A 314 -3.01 5.00 -13.61
C GLU A 314 -4.21 5.68 -12.92
N PHE A 315 -5.38 5.03 -12.87
CA PHE A 315 -6.62 5.61 -12.32
C PHE A 315 -6.80 5.42 -10.80
N THR A 316 -5.78 4.96 -10.09
CA THR A 316 -5.92 4.52 -8.68
C THR A 316 -5.96 5.68 -7.70
N THR A 317 -5.35 6.80 -8.08
CA THR A 317 -5.30 8.00 -7.26
C THR A 317 -5.14 9.25 -8.14
N PRO A 318 -5.61 10.42 -7.69
CA PRO A 318 -5.34 11.66 -8.38
C PRO A 318 -3.84 11.98 -8.42
N ILE A 319 -3.37 12.52 -9.54
CA ILE A 319 -1.99 12.98 -9.71
C ILE A 319 -2.02 14.46 -10.09
N CYS A 320 -1.16 15.26 -9.47
CA CYS A 320 -0.99 16.67 -9.85
C CYS A 320 -0.53 16.74 -11.31
N GLU A 321 -1.29 17.44 -12.14
CA GLU A 321 -1.09 17.53 -13.59
C GLU A 321 -0.51 18.89 -13.99
N ALA A 322 -1.00 19.97 -13.40
CA ALA A 322 -0.48 21.32 -13.64
C ALA A 322 -0.62 22.20 -12.40
N ALA A 323 0.28 23.18 -12.28
CA ALA A 323 0.25 24.23 -11.28
C ALA A 323 0.65 25.55 -11.96
N ALA A 324 -0.20 26.57 -11.86
CA ALA A 324 0.04 27.87 -12.48
C ALA A 324 -0.27 29.00 -11.53
N CYS A 325 0.59 30.02 -11.50
CA CYS A 325 0.37 31.28 -10.83
C CYS A 325 -0.74 32.05 -11.57
N GLU A 326 -1.71 32.55 -10.82
CA GLU A 326 -2.74 33.45 -11.33
C GLU A 326 -2.67 34.75 -10.52
N GLN A 327 -2.64 35.88 -11.23
CA GLN A 327 -2.80 37.22 -10.67
C GLN A 327 -4.19 37.74 -11.03
N ILE A 328 -4.92 38.24 -10.02
CA ILE A 328 -6.19 38.93 -10.20
C ILE A 328 -6.05 40.35 -9.67
N GLU A 329 -6.20 41.34 -10.53
CA GLU A 329 -6.30 42.74 -10.10
C GLU A 329 -7.71 43.01 -9.57
N LEU A 330 -7.84 43.29 -8.27
CA LEU A 330 -9.09 43.71 -7.66
C LEU A 330 -9.32 45.21 -7.87
N ILE A 331 -8.23 45.98 -7.82
CA ILE A 331 -8.19 47.40 -8.15
C ILE A 331 -6.97 47.61 -9.04
N PRO A 332 -7.14 48.06 -10.29
CA PRO A 332 -6.05 48.22 -11.25
C PRO A 332 -4.87 48.99 -10.64
N SER A 333 -3.66 48.41 -10.72
CA SER A 333 -2.41 48.97 -10.18
C SER A 333 -2.36 49.26 -8.67
N VAL A 334 -3.42 48.97 -7.90
CA VAL A 334 -3.47 49.24 -6.45
C VAL A 334 -3.48 47.96 -5.64
N LEU A 335 -4.29 46.98 -6.04
CA LEU A 335 -4.48 45.76 -5.28
C LEU A 335 -4.61 44.55 -6.22
N SER A 336 -3.66 43.64 -6.09
CA SER A 336 -3.67 42.34 -6.75
C SER A 336 -3.67 41.21 -5.73
N VAL A 337 -4.38 40.14 -6.06
CA VAL A 337 -4.32 38.86 -5.32
C VAL A 337 -3.56 37.86 -6.18
N TYR A 338 -2.68 37.11 -5.54
CA TYR A 338 -1.88 36.06 -6.18
C TYR A 338 -2.32 34.70 -5.66
N SER A 339 -2.40 33.73 -6.56
CA SER A 339 -2.74 32.36 -6.20
C SER A 339 -2.03 31.36 -7.10
N ILE A 340 -1.96 30.10 -6.67
CA ILE A 340 -1.54 28.98 -7.52
C ILE A 340 -2.74 28.06 -7.69
N LYS A 341 -3.08 27.77 -8.94
CA LYS A 341 -4.17 26.87 -9.29
C LYS A 341 -3.62 25.53 -9.73
N LEU A 342 -4.06 24.48 -9.07
CA LEU A 342 -3.70 23.10 -9.35
C LEU A 342 -4.80 22.38 -10.13
N SER A 343 -4.42 21.63 -11.16
CA SER A 343 -5.25 20.60 -11.78
C SER A 343 -4.70 19.21 -11.48
N PHE A 344 -5.60 18.23 -11.53
CA PHE A 344 -5.27 16.84 -11.23
C PHE A 344 -5.86 15.94 -12.30
N SER A 345 -5.08 14.95 -12.74
CA SER A 345 -5.55 13.87 -13.58
C SER A 345 -6.23 12.78 -12.74
N HIS A 346 -6.94 11.86 -13.41
CA HIS A 346 -7.62 10.71 -12.79
C HIS A 346 -8.68 11.10 -11.76
N MET A 347 -9.41 12.18 -12.06
CA MET A 347 -10.50 12.69 -11.23
C MET A 347 -11.88 12.34 -11.81
N GLU A 348 -11.98 11.35 -12.71
CA GLU A 348 -13.27 10.89 -13.24
C GLU A 348 -14.15 10.40 -12.09
N ASN A 349 -15.35 10.99 -11.95
CA ASN A 349 -16.30 10.69 -10.85
C ASN A 349 -15.78 10.95 -9.42
N LEU A 350 -14.65 11.65 -9.27
CA LEU A 350 -14.10 12.05 -7.98
C LEU A 350 -14.21 13.56 -7.78
N GLU A 351 -14.42 13.93 -6.52
CA GLU A 351 -14.32 15.30 -6.02
C GLU A 351 -13.43 15.31 -4.80
N TRP A 352 -12.78 16.43 -4.51
CA TRP A 352 -12.07 16.59 -3.25
C TRP A 352 -13.06 16.75 -2.11
N ILE A 353 -12.80 16.12 -0.97
CA ILE A 353 -13.57 16.38 0.24
C ILE A 353 -13.22 17.80 0.71
N CYS A 354 -14.23 18.67 0.80
CA CYS A 354 -14.10 20.00 1.38
C CYS A 354 -13.91 19.89 2.89
N ASN A 355 -12.68 19.67 3.34
CA ASN A 355 -12.29 19.84 4.73
C ASN A 355 -12.08 21.33 5.04
N GLU A 356 -12.26 21.74 6.30
CA GLU A 356 -12.12 23.14 6.71
C GLU A 356 -10.67 23.67 6.58
N GLN A 357 -9.65 22.80 6.56
CA GLN A 357 -8.25 23.17 6.33
C GLN A 357 -7.53 22.19 5.38
N ILE A 358 -7.03 22.71 4.26
CA ILE A 358 -6.15 22.00 3.33
C ILE A 358 -4.71 22.28 3.74
N GLU A 359 -3.97 21.24 4.10
CA GLU A 359 -2.60 21.31 4.62
C GLU A 359 -1.64 20.46 3.79
N GLY A 360 -0.35 20.72 3.96
CA GLY A 360 0.75 19.91 3.41
C GLY A 360 1.44 20.51 2.19
N PHE A 361 0.95 21.64 1.64
CA PHE A 361 1.63 22.34 0.54
C PHE A 361 2.74 23.27 1.04
N GLU A 362 3.88 23.27 0.34
CA GLU A 362 4.97 24.22 0.60
C GLU A 362 5.54 24.76 -0.73
N LEU A 363 5.90 26.05 -0.72
CA LEU A 363 6.64 26.68 -1.81
C LEU A 363 8.14 26.48 -1.60
N ASN A 364 8.82 26.10 -2.66
CA ASN A 364 10.25 25.88 -2.69
C ASN A 364 10.87 26.77 -3.77
N ASN A 365 12.11 27.24 -3.52
CA ASN A 365 12.84 28.12 -4.42
C ASN A 365 12.20 29.51 -4.65
N CYS A 366 11.54 30.04 -3.62
CA CYS A 366 10.97 31.39 -3.61
C CYS A 366 11.87 32.35 -2.84
N GLU A 367 12.31 33.43 -3.47
CA GLU A 367 13.34 34.35 -2.94
C GLU A 367 12.79 35.38 -1.95
N ASN A 368 11.50 35.71 -2.07
CA ASN A 368 10.88 36.80 -1.33
C ASN A 368 9.92 36.33 -0.23
N ASN A 369 10.15 35.15 0.34
CA ASN A 369 9.42 34.60 1.49
C ASN A 369 7.88 34.62 1.33
N VAL A 370 7.37 34.29 0.13
CA VAL A 370 5.93 34.11 -0.06
C VAL A 370 5.43 32.93 0.76
N VAL A 371 4.31 33.14 1.45
CA VAL A 371 3.63 32.12 2.24
C VAL A 371 2.30 31.78 1.59
N ILE A 372 1.92 30.50 1.63
CA ILE A 372 0.57 30.05 1.29
C ILE A 372 -0.33 30.42 2.47
N VAL A 373 -1.20 31.42 2.29
CA VAL A 373 -2.07 31.94 3.36
C VAL A 373 -3.34 31.12 3.54
N ASN A 374 -3.80 30.47 2.47
CA ASN A 374 -5.01 29.64 2.48
C ASN A 374 -4.99 28.67 1.30
N ALA A 375 -5.71 27.56 1.41
CA ALA A 375 -5.90 26.61 0.33
C ALA A 375 -7.37 26.19 0.27
N LYS A 376 -7.98 26.20 -0.93
CA LYS A 376 -9.40 25.88 -1.14
C LYS A 376 -9.59 24.89 -2.27
N VAL A 377 -10.57 24.00 -2.10
CA VAL A 377 -11.09 23.17 -3.18
C VAL A 377 -12.01 24.01 -4.07
N GLU A 378 -11.80 23.95 -5.38
CA GLU A 378 -12.65 24.56 -6.41
C GLU A 378 -13.09 23.47 -7.40
N GLY A 379 -14.13 22.72 -7.01
CA GLY A 379 -14.56 21.51 -7.71
C GLY A 379 -13.45 20.44 -7.71
N LYS A 380 -12.88 20.15 -8.89
CA LYS A 380 -11.75 19.19 -9.03
C LYS A 380 -10.38 19.84 -8.88
N ARG A 381 -10.32 21.16 -8.73
CA ARG A 381 -9.08 21.93 -8.62
C ARG A 381 -8.80 22.29 -7.17
N VAL A 382 -7.56 22.66 -6.88
CA VAL A 382 -7.16 23.26 -5.61
C VAL A 382 -6.52 24.61 -5.91
N ARG A 383 -6.90 25.63 -5.14
CA ARG A 383 -6.31 26.97 -5.21
C ARG A 383 -5.56 27.28 -3.94
N LEU A 384 -4.30 27.65 -4.06
CA LEU A 384 -3.45 28.13 -2.98
C LEU A 384 -3.37 29.65 -3.07
N TYR A 385 -3.81 30.36 -2.05
CA TYR A 385 -3.72 31.81 -1.97
C TYR A 385 -2.35 32.20 -1.42
N LEU A 386 -1.71 33.19 -2.03
CA LEU A 386 -0.37 33.64 -1.68
C LEU A 386 -0.42 34.98 -0.95
N SER A 387 0.54 35.21 -0.04
CA SER A 387 0.67 36.48 0.67
C SER A 387 0.99 37.65 -0.27
N HIS A 388 1.79 37.41 -1.31
CA HIS A 388 2.22 38.38 -2.32
C HIS A 388 2.80 37.67 -3.55
N LYS A 389 3.19 38.42 -4.58
CA LYS A 389 3.76 37.87 -5.82
C LYS A 389 5.02 37.05 -5.53
N PRO A 390 5.12 35.77 -5.94
CA PRO A 390 6.36 35.01 -5.82
C PRO A 390 7.42 35.50 -6.80
N THR A 391 8.66 35.60 -6.34
CA THR A 391 9.84 35.83 -7.19
C THR A 391 10.81 34.66 -7.08
N THR A 392 11.45 34.35 -8.19
CA THR A 392 12.50 33.33 -8.29
C THR A 392 13.39 33.66 -9.49
N SER A 393 14.69 33.40 -9.36
CA SER A 393 15.67 33.47 -10.45
C SER A 393 15.71 32.20 -11.31
N ASP A 394 15.00 31.15 -10.91
CA ASP A 394 14.90 29.87 -11.61
C ASP A 394 13.42 29.40 -11.58
N THR A 395 13.17 28.11 -11.45
CA THR A 395 11.85 27.51 -11.42
C THR A 395 11.29 27.53 -10.00
N LEU A 396 10.07 28.03 -9.84
CA LEU A 396 9.31 27.93 -8.60
C LEU A 396 8.73 26.51 -8.48
N TYR A 397 8.90 25.87 -7.32
CA TYR A 397 8.41 24.50 -7.10
C TYR A 397 7.40 24.44 -5.96
N LEU A 398 6.43 23.55 -6.12
CA LEU A 398 5.49 23.15 -5.09
C LEU A 398 5.86 21.75 -4.57
N SER A 399 5.81 21.57 -3.26
CA SER A 399 5.77 20.25 -2.62
C SER A 399 4.42 20.02 -1.95
N TYR A 400 4.06 18.75 -1.80
CA TYR A 400 2.90 18.32 -1.03
C TYR A 400 3.26 17.12 -0.16
N GLY A 401 2.91 17.15 1.14
CA GLY A 401 3.07 16.03 2.06
C GLY A 401 4.52 15.64 2.37
N MET A 402 5.45 16.59 2.18
CA MET A 402 6.89 16.40 2.38
C MET A 402 7.38 16.81 3.78
N ASN A 403 6.52 17.41 4.59
CA ASN A 403 6.84 17.83 5.95
C ASN A 403 6.24 16.85 6.98
N GLN A 404 6.57 17.06 8.26
CA GLN A 404 6.02 16.26 9.35
C GLN A 404 4.52 16.53 9.61
N GLN A 405 3.92 17.52 8.95
CA GLN A 405 2.51 17.88 9.13
C GLN A 405 1.59 16.98 8.30
N LYS A 406 0.30 16.98 8.63
CA LYS A 406 -0.67 16.15 7.93
C LYS A 406 -0.91 16.72 6.53
N ALA A 407 -0.97 15.82 5.55
CA ALA A 407 -1.49 16.16 4.23
C ALA A 407 -2.96 15.72 4.19
N THR A 408 -3.86 16.63 3.82
CA THR A 408 -5.31 16.45 4.09
C THR A 408 -6.17 16.27 2.83
N LEU A 409 -5.59 16.31 1.63
CA LEU A 409 -6.33 16.12 0.38
C LEU A 409 -6.69 14.66 0.16
N VAL A 410 -7.99 14.38 0.31
CA VAL A 410 -8.63 13.09 0.09
C VAL A 410 -9.87 13.31 -0.78
N THR A 411 -10.14 12.40 -1.71
CA THR A 411 -11.33 12.45 -2.57
C THR A 411 -12.54 11.83 -1.89
N THR A 412 -13.73 12.11 -2.41
CA THR A 412 -14.99 11.47 -2.01
C THR A 412 -14.98 9.95 -2.18
N GLY A 413 -14.17 9.43 -3.10
CA GLY A 413 -13.89 7.99 -3.27
C GLY A 413 -12.89 7.42 -2.26
N GLY A 414 -12.30 8.26 -1.41
CA GLY A 414 -11.37 7.87 -0.36
C GLY A 414 -9.89 7.83 -0.78
N SER A 415 -9.55 8.12 -2.04
CA SER A 415 -8.15 8.21 -2.51
C SER A 415 -7.46 9.45 -1.97
N ALA A 416 -6.20 9.33 -1.56
CA ALA A 416 -5.41 10.46 -1.06
C ALA A 416 -4.39 10.91 -2.11
N LEU A 417 -4.16 12.22 -2.21
CA LEU A 417 -3.11 12.76 -3.08
C LEU A 417 -1.73 12.24 -2.61
N PRO A 418 -0.92 11.64 -3.50
CA PRO A 418 0.45 11.25 -3.16
C PRO A 418 1.35 12.45 -2.88
N ALA A 419 2.34 12.25 -2.02
CA ALA A 419 3.38 13.22 -1.76
C ALA A 419 4.21 13.44 -3.03
N PHE A 420 4.58 14.70 -3.27
CA PHE A 420 5.50 15.10 -4.34
C PHE A 420 6.45 16.19 -3.87
N LYS A 421 7.70 16.14 -4.33
CA LYS A 421 8.78 16.97 -3.78
C LYS A 421 9.01 18.27 -4.55
N ARG A 422 8.95 18.21 -5.88
CA ARG A 422 9.32 19.34 -6.76
C ARG A 422 8.42 19.37 -7.98
N PHE A 423 7.18 19.80 -7.79
CA PHE A 423 6.26 20.01 -8.90
C PHE A 423 6.43 21.44 -9.45
N PRO A 424 6.79 21.63 -10.72
CA PRO A 424 7.06 22.96 -11.27
C PRO A 424 5.78 23.81 -11.33
N ILE A 425 5.91 25.10 -11.01
CA ILE A 425 4.83 26.08 -11.12
C ILE A 425 5.11 26.99 -12.32
N LEU A 426 4.14 27.11 -13.23
CA LEU A 426 4.17 28.10 -14.30
C LEU A 426 3.87 29.49 -13.72
N LEU A 427 4.73 30.47 -13.98
CA LEU A 427 4.60 31.84 -13.46
C LEU A 427 3.77 32.77 -14.34
#